data_AF-A0A7S2BJA2-F1
#
_entry.id   AF-A0A7S2BJA2-F1
#
_cell.length_a   1.000
_cell.length_b   1.000
_cell.length_c   1.000
_cell.angle_alpha   90.00
_cell.angle_beta   90.00
_cell.angle_gamma   90.00
#
_symmetry.space_group_name_H-M   'P 1'
#
loop_
_entity.id
_entity.type
_entity.pdbx_description
1 polymer ?
#
loop_
_entity_poly.entity_id
_entity_poly.type
_entity_poly.pdbx_seq_one_letter_code
_entity_poly.pdbx_strand_id
1 'polypeptide(L)'
;ANNNPTPAQNLLQLSVEAARLRCSVGEISDALRDVWGSHQPSSSVVQGAYSSSYREGDDTGEFPALKEKIAEFARLEGRQPRILVAKMGQDGHDRGAKVIASGFADLGFDVDIGPLFQTPEEVALQALDSDV
;
A
#
# COMPACT_ATOMS: atom_id res chain seq x y z
N ALA A 1 16.98 -35.71 -8.86
CA ALA A 1 18.20 -35.06 -9.38
C ALA A 1 18.78 -34.20 -8.26
N ASN A 2 20.11 -34.21 -8.09
CA ASN A 2 20.77 -33.48 -7.02
C ASN A 2 20.71 -31.97 -7.34
N ASN A 3 19.78 -31.25 -6.72
CA ASN A 3 19.53 -29.82 -6.96
C ASN A 3 20.56 -28.90 -6.27
N ASN A 4 21.77 -29.39 -5.99
CA ASN A 4 22.80 -28.50 -5.48
C ASN A 4 23.31 -27.64 -6.64
N PRO A 5 23.17 -26.31 -6.58
CA PRO A 5 23.67 -25.43 -7.63
C PRO A 5 25.17 -25.66 -7.78
N THR A 6 25.61 -25.85 -9.03
CA THR A 6 27.05 -25.82 -9.32
C THR A 6 27.60 -24.43 -8.99
N PRO A 7 28.91 -24.27 -8.72
CA PRO A 7 29.49 -22.95 -8.43
C PRO A 7 29.16 -21.89 -9.51
N ALA A 8 29.02 -22.32 -10.76
CA ALA A 8 28.61 -21.48 -11.90
C ALA A 8 27.13 -21.00 -11.85
N GLN A 9 26.33 -21.51 -10.92
CA GLN A 9 24.90 -21.20 -10.76
C GLN A 9 24.60 -20.53 -9.42
N ASN A 10 25.63 -20.20 -8.62
CA ASN A 10 25.44 -19.53 -7.35
C ASN A 10 25.37 -18.01 -7.54
N LEU A 11 24.18 -17.43 -7.31
CA LEU A 11 23.93 -15.99 -7.53
C LEU A 11 24.80 -15.08 -6.66
N LEU A 12 25.11 -15.49 -5.42
CA LEU A 12 25.97 -14.71 -4.53
C LEU A 12 27.40 -14.66 -5.07
N GLN A 13 27.93 -15.80 -5.55
CA GLN A 13 29.24 -15.85 -6.18
C GLN A 13 29.31 -14.93 -7.40
N LEU A 14 28.33 -15.03 -8.31
CA LEU A 14 28.24 -14.18 -9.50
C LEU A 14 28.11 -12.68 -9.13
N SER A 15 27.36 -12.36 -8.08
CA SER A 15 27.22 -10.98 -7.59
C SER A 15 28.53 -10.43 -7.01
N VAL A 16 29.32 -11.26 -6.32
CA VAL A 16 30.65 -10.88 -5.82
C VAL A 16 31.62 -10.62 -6.98
N GLU A 17 31.57 -11.44 -8.02
CA GLU A 17 32.38 -11.24 -9.24
C GLU A 17 32.01 -9.93 -9.95
N ALA A 18 30.71 -9.64 -10.11
CA ALA A 18 30.23 -8.38 -10.66
C ALA A 18 30.66 -7.16 -9.82
N ALA A 19 30.55 -7.25 -8.49
CA ALA A 19 30.99 -6.18 -7.59
C ALA A 19 32.51 -5.93 -7.67
N ARG A 20 33.33 -6.98 -7.88
CA ARG A 20 34.79 -6.84 -8.13
C ARG A 20 35.08 -6.06 -9.41
N LEU A 21 34.23 -6.23 -10.43
CA LEU A 21 34.28 -5.47 -11.69
C LEU A 21 33.63 -4.08 -11.59
N ARG A 22 33.26 -3.64 -10.37
CA ARG A 22 32.69 -2.32 -10.06
C ARG A 22 31.26 -2.10 -10.60
N CYS A 23 30.53 -3.17 -10.88
CA CYS A 23 29.08 -3.06 -11.07
C CYS A 23 28.43 -2.54 -9.77
N SER A 24 27.48 -1.64 -9.94
CA SER A 24 26.66 -1.06 -8.87
C SER A 24 25.62 -2.05 -8.35
N VAL A 25 25.05 -1.75 -7.19
CA VAL A 25 23.91 -2.51 -6.63
C VAL A 25 22.71 -2.49 -7.59
N GLY A 26 22.50 -1.37 -8.30
CA GLY A 26 21.45 -1.23 -9.30
C GLY A 26 21.64 -2.19 -10.47
N GLU A 27 22.80 -2.17 -11.12
CA GLU A 27 23.10 -3.04 -12.27
C GLU A 27 22.99 -4.53 -11.93
N ILE A 28 23.48 -4.94 -10.76
CA ILE A 28 23.37 -6.33 -10.30
C ILE A 28 21.90 -6.70 -10.04
N SER A 29 21.13 -5.80 -9.42
CA SER A 29 19.70 -6.03 -9.13
C SER A 29 18.87 -6.05 -10.41
N ASP A 30 19.18 -5.20 -11.38
CA ASP A 30 18.47 -5.11 -12.65
C ASP A 30 18.72 -6.34 -13.52
N ALA A 31 19.95 -6.85 -13.56
CA ALA A 31 20.27 -8.11 -14.25
C ALA A 31 19.45 -9.31 -13.73
N LEU A 32 19.12 -9.30 -12.43
CA LEU A 32 18.25 -10.29 -11.81
C LEU A 32 16.76 -9.99 -12.08
N ARG A 33 16.38 -8.72 -12.06
CA ARG A 33 15.02 -8.25 -12.36
C ARG A 33 14.61 -8.55 -13.80
N ASP A 34 15.53 -8.56 -14.75
CA ASP A 34 15.24 -8.93 -16.15
C ASP A 34 14.70 -10.36 -16.29
N VAL A 35 15.06 -11.26 -15.36
CA VAL A 35 14.60 -12.66 -15.35
C VAL A 35 13.37 -12.86 -14.46
N TRP A 36 13.31 -12.19 -13.30
CA TRP A 36 12.27 -12.44 -12.29
C TRP A 36 11.18 -11.37 -12.19
N GLY A 37 11.41 -10.19 -12.76
CA GLY A 37 10.56 -9.02 -12.57
C GLY A 37 10.61 -8.47 -11.14
N SER A 38 9.69 -7.55 -10.86
CA SER A 38 9.49 -6.96 -9.53
C SER A 38 8.24 -7.53 -8.88
N HIS A 39 8.31 -7.83 -7.58
CA HIS A 39 7.12 -8.25 -6.83
C HIS A 39 6.15 -7.08 -6.67
N GLN A 40 4.87 -7.34 -6.95
CA GLN A 40 3.79 -6.37 -6.74
C GLN A 40 2.85 -6.91 -5.65
N PRO A 41 2.82 -6.28 -4.46
CA PRO A 41 2.00 -6.76 -3.36
C PRO A 41 0.52 -6.46 -3.61
N SER A 42 -0.36 -7.42 -3.31
CA SER A 42 -1.80 -7.18 -3.26
C SER A 42 -2.17 -6.59 -1.89
N SER A 43 -2.82 -5.43 -1.87
CA SER A 43 -3.40 -4.84 -0.66
C SER A 43 -4.90 -5.11 -0.60
N SER A 44 -5.39 -5.47 0.59
CA SER A 44 -6.82 -5.56 0.89
C SER A 44 -7.11 -4.71 2.13
N VAL A 45 -8.20 -3.94 2.10
CA VAL A 45 -8.65 -3.17 3.26
C VAL A 45 -9.34 -4.11 4.24
N VAL A 46 -8.93 -4.08 5.50
CA VAL A 46 -9.64 -4.79 6.58
C VAL A 46 -10.84 -3.92 6.98
N GLN A 47 -12.05 -4.46 6.91
CA GLN A 47 -13.27 -3.79 7.38
C GLN A 47 -13.72 -4.34 8.74
N GLY A 48 -14.29 -3.49 9.57
CA GLY A 48 -14.96 -3.82 10.84
C GLY A 48 -14.04 -3.89 12.06
N ALA A 49 -12.73 -4.06 11.88
CA ALA A 49 -11.79 -4.25 12.99
C ALA A 49 -11.59 -2.98 13.83
N TYR A 50 -11.67 -1.80 13.21
CA TYR A 50 -11.51 -0.53 13.92
C TYR A 50 -12.76 -0.22 14.74
N SER A 51 -13.93 -0.29 14.10
CA SER A 51 -15.22 -0.02 14.73
C SER A 51 -15.56 -1.00 15.85
N SER A 52 -15.22 -2.29 15.72
CA SER A 52 -15.43 -3.26 16.81
C SER A 52 -14.65 -2.87 18.07
N SER A 53 -13.39 -2.48 17.90
CA SER A 53 -12.50 -2.11 19.01
C SER A 53 -12.87 -0.77 19.64
N TYR A 54 -13.34 0.17 18.83
CA TYR A 54 -13.72 1.51 19.30
C TYR A 54 -15.03 1.47 20.11
N ARG A 55 -16.02 0.68 19.67
CA ARG A 55 -17.33 0.59 20.34
C ARG A 55 -17.27 -0.01 21.74
N GLU A 56 -16.26 -0.82 22.05
CA GLU A 56 -16.05 -1.38 23.39
C GLU A 56 -15.62 -0.33 24.42
N GLY A 57 -15.21 0.87 24.00
CA GLY A 57 -14.76 1.97 24.88
C GLY A 57 -15.37 3.34 24.58
N ASP A 58 -16.36 3.44 23.69
CA ASP A 58 -17.02 4.70 23.32
C ASP A 58 -18.16 5.04 24.29
N ASP A 59 -17.82 5.63 25.44
CA ASP A 59 -18.81 6.18 26.39
C ASP A 59 -19.37 7.54 25.95
N THR A 60 -18.78 8.19 24.93
CA THR A 60 -19.12 9.57 24.51
C THR A 60 -20.08 9.62 23.32
N GLY A 61 -20.25 8.53 22.59
CA GLY A 61 -21.11 8.45 21.40
C GLY A 61 -20.54 9.19 20.20
N GLU A 62 -19.23 9.44 20.18
CA GLU A 62 -18.56 10.18 19.11
C GLU A 62 -18.60 9.41 17.79
N PHE A 63 -18.46 8.09 17.83
CA PHE A 63 -18.40 7.28 16.61
C PHE A 63 -19.73 7.27 15.85
N PRO A 64 -20.90 7.03 16.49
CA PRO A 64 -22.20 7.21 15.85
C PRO A 64 -22.43 8.63 15.32
N ALA A 65 -22.02 9.67 16.05
CA ALA A 65 -22.19 11.05 15.62
C ALA A 65 -21.38 11.37 14.35
N LEU A 66 -20.16 10.85 14.25
CA LEU A 66 -19.30 11.02 13.07
C LEU A 66 -19.85 10.28 11.86
N LYS A 67 -20.38 9.06 12.06
CA LYS A 67 -21.11 8.31 11.02
C LYS A 67 -22.29 9.09 10.46
N GLU A 68 -23.10 9.71 11.32
CA GLU A 68 -24.26 10.48 10.84
C GLU A 68 -23.82 11.69 10.02
N LYS A 69 -22.74 12.38 10.41
CA LYS A 69 -22.19 13.50 9.62
C LYS A 69 -21.72 13.06 8.23
N ILE A 70 -21.11 11.90 8.12
CA ILE A 70 -20.67 11.33 6.83
C ILE A 70 -21.89 10.94 5.99
N ALA A 71 -22.91 10.33 6.61
CA ALA A 71 -24.17 10.03 5.94
C ALA A 71 -24.90 11.31 5.48
N GLU A 72 -24.83 12.38 6.25
CA GLU A 72 -25.36 13.69 5.87
C GLU A 72 -24.63 14.26 4.66
N PHE A 73 -23.30 14.23 4.64
CA PHE A 73 -22.51 14.60 3.45
C PHE A 73 -22.98 13.80 2.24
N ALA A 74 -23.14 12.48 2.39
CA ALA A 74 -23.57 11.63 1.28
C ALA A 74 -24.97 11.96 0.75
N ARG A 75 -25.90 12.38 1.62
CA ARG A 75 -27.22 12.86 1.22
C ARG A 75 -27.16 14.20 0.47
N LEU A 76 -26.24 15.08 0.85
CA LEU A 76 -26.09 16.41 0.24
C LEU A 76 -25.36 16.35 -1.11
N GLU A 77 -24.28 15.58 -1.19
CA GLU A 77 -23.40 15.51 -2.37
C GLU A 77 -23.77 14.34 -3.32
N GLY A 78 -24.68 13.45 -2.92
CA GLY A 78 -25.13 12.31 -3.72
C GLY A 78 -24.12 11.16 -3.82
N ARG A 79 -23.03 11.21 -3.05
CA ARG A 79 -21.97 10.18 -2.99
C ARG A 79 -21.27 10.19 -1.64
N GLN A 80 -20.66 9.07 -1.25
CA GLN A 80 -19.81 9.06 -0.06
C GLN A 80 -18.61 10.00 -0.23
N PRO A 81 -18.07 10.58 0.85
CA PRO A 81 -16.79 11.25 0.78
C PRO A 81 -15.73 10.21 0.43
N ARG A 82 -14.84 10.57 -0.51
CA ARG A 82 -13.84 9.66 -1.07
C ARG A 82 -12.44 10.12 -0.71
N ILE A 83 -11.55 9.18 -0.43
CA ILE A 83 -10.16 9.48 -0.06
C ILE A 83 -9.20 8.44 -0.64
N LEU A 84 -8.08 8.93 -1.18
CA LEU A 84 -6.94 8.11 -1.61
C LEU A 84 -5.86 8.15 -0.52
N VAL A 85 -5.57 6.98 0.05
CA VAL A 85 -4.46 6.81 0.99
C VAL A 85 -3.25 6.29 0.22
N ALA A 86 -2.30 7.17 -0.09
CA ALA A 86 -1.14 6.87 -0.93
C ALA A 86 0.20 6.89 -0.17
N LYS A 87 1.17 6.14 -0.71
CA LYS A 87 2.57 6.12 -0.26
C LYS A 87 3.47 6.43 -1.45
N MET A 88 4.30 7.46 -1.31
CA MET A 88 5.18 7.92 -2.38
C MET A 88 6.64 7.52 -2.10
N GLY A 89 7.38 7.21 -3.17
CA GLY A 89 8.78 6.81 -3.09
C GLY A 89 8.98 5.49 -2.34
N GLN A 90 10.19 5.21 -1.89
CA GLN A 90 10.58 3.89 -1.33
C GLN A 90 10.05 3.61 0.09
N ASP A 91 9.14 4.43 0.61
CA ASP A 91 8.63 4.30 1.97
C ASP A 91 7.60 3.17 2.10
N GLY A 92 8.04 2.03 2.64
CA GLY A 92 7.21 0.86 2.92
C GLY A 92 6.42 0.89 4.23
N HIS A 93 6.48 1.96 5.03
CA HIS A 93 5.72 2.02 6.29
C HIS A 93 4.22 2.20 6.02
N ASP A 94 3.46 1.11 6.09
CA ASP A 94 2.05 1.08 5.70
C ASP A 94 1.07 0.82 6.87
N ARG A 95 1.56 0.46 8.07
CA ARG A 95 0.70 0.16 9.22
C ARG A 95 -0.26 1.30 9.55
N GLY A 96 0.25 2.54 9.64
CA GLY A 96 -0.58 3.72 9.91
C GLY A 96 -1.56 4.00 8.78
N ALA A 97 -1.11 3.94 7.53
CA ALA A 97 -1.95 4.13 6.35
C ALA A 97 -3.12 3.12 6.32
N LYS A 98 -2.84 1.84 6.59
CA LYS A 98 -3.86 0.77 6.65
C LYS A 98 -4.87 0.97 7.77
N VAL A 99 -4.43 1.43 8.95
CA VAL A 99 -5.35 1.73 10.07
C VAL A 99 -6.26 2.89 9.74
N ILE A 100 -5.74 3.97 9.14
CA ILE A 100 -6.55 5.11 8.70
C ILE A 100 -7.55 4.67 7.63
N ALA A 101 -7.10 3.92 6.63
CA ALA A 101 -7.98 3.44 5.57
C ALA A 101 -9.13 2.57 6.11
N SER A 102 -8.81 1.63 7.00
CA SER A 102 -9.79 0.78 7.68
C SER A 102 -10.78 1.60 8.52
N GLY A 103 -10.29 2.54 9.33
CA GLY A 103 -11.15 3.37 10.18
C GLY A 103 -12.08 4.28 9.38
N PHE A 104 -11.61 4.88 8.29
CA PHE A 104 -12.42 5.73 7.42
C PHE A 104 -13.47 4.91 6.67
N ALA A 105 -13.12 3.73 6.17
CA ALA A 105 -14.07 2.81 5.57
C ALA A 105 -15.16 2.38 6.58
N ASP A 106 -14.76 2.08 7.82
CA ASP A 106 -15.68 1.73 8.89
C ASP A 106 -16.65 2.87 9.24
N LEU A 107 -16.23 4.12 9.06
CA LEU A 107 -17.03 5.34 9.24
C LEU A 107 -17.94 5.66 8.04
N GLY A 108 -17.69 5.08 6.87
CA GLY A 108 -18.54 5.21 5.67
C GLY A 108 -17.90 5.95 4.49
N PHE A 109 -16.60 6.25 4.52
CA PHE A 109 -15.89 6.76 3.35
C PHE A 109 -15.73 5.69 2.28
N ASP A 110 -15.72 6.12 1.02
CA ASP A 110 -15.13 5.34 -0.07
C ASP A 110 -13.61 5.53 -0.02
N VAL A 111 -12.88 4.45 0.27
CA VAL A 111 -11.43 4.51 0.51
C VAL A 111 -10.68 3.73 -0.55
N ASP A 112 -9.81 4.41 -1.29
CA ASP A 112 -8.85 3.80 -2.20
C ASP A 112 -7.46 3.76 -1.53
N ILE A 113 -6.77 2.62 -1.59
CA ILE A 113 -5.37 2.50 -1.13
C ILE A 113 -4.46 2.41 -2.35
N GLY A 114 -3.58 3.38 -2.50
CA GLY A 114 -2.55 3.37 -3.54
C GLY A 114 -1.54 2.24 -3.33
N PRO A 115 -0.97 1.65 -4.41
CA PRO A 115 0.13 0.72 -4.28
C PRO A 115 1.35 1.40 -3.61
N LEU A 116 2.25 0.58 -3.05
CA LEU A 116 3.53 1.09 -2.56
C LEU A 116 4.42 1.53 -3.71
N PHE A 117 5.34 2.43 -3.41
CA PHE A 117 6.42 2.86 -4.30
C PHE A 117 6.03 3.71 -5.51
N GLN A 118 4.87 4.37 -5.43
CA GLN A 118 4.43 5.28 -6.48
C GLN A 118 5.25 6.57 -6.53
N THR A 119 5.37 7.16 -7.71
CA THR A 119 5.82 8.56 -7.85
C THR A 119 4.69 9.53 -7.53
N PRO A 120 4.99 10.81 -7.23
CA PRO A 120 3.96 11.82 -7.06
C PRO A 120 3.00 11.95 -8.26
N GLU A 121 3.53 11.80 -9.49
CA GLU A 121 2.75 11.87 -10.72
C GLU A 121 1.79 10.68 -10.86
N GLU A 122 2.24 9.47 -10.49
CA GLU A 122 1.39 8.28 -10.47
C GLU A 122 0.26 8.40 -9.45
N VAL A 123 0.55 8.95 -8.26
CA VAL A 123 -0.49 9.23 -7.24
C VAL A 123 -1.49 10.27 -7.75
N ALA A 124 -1.02 11.34 -8.38
CA ALA A 124 -1.90 12.38 -8.92
C ALA A 124 -2.81 11.83 -10.03
N LEU A 125 -2.28 10.99 -10.92
CA LEU A 125 -3.06 10.34 -11.96
C LEU A 125 -4.13 9.41 -11.35
N GLN A 126 -3.74 8.59 -10.35
CA GLN A 126 -4.69 7.71 -9.67
C GLN A 126 -5.79 8.48 -8.94
N ALA A 127 -5.46 9.61 -8.32
CA ALA A 127 -6.45 10.47 -7.66
C ALA A 127 -7.48 10.99 -8.66
N LEU A 128 -7.03 11.49 -9.82
CA LEU A 128 -7.90 11.93 -10.91
C LEU A 128 -8.79 10.79 -11.45
N ASP A 129 -8.22 9.61 -11.71
CA ASP A 129 -8.96 8.45 -12.21
C ASP A 129 -10.00 7.93 -11.20
N SER A 130 -9.73 8.11 -9.90
CA SER A 130 -10.64 7.77 -8.80
C SER A 130 -11.62 8.89 -8.42
N ASP A 131 -11.55 10.07 -9.04
CA ASP A 131 -12.32 11.27 -8.68
C ASP A 131 -12.11 11.72 -7.22
N VAL A 132 -10.84 11.83 -6.82
CA VAL A 132 -10.35 12.27 -5.49
C VAL A 132 -9.41 13.45 -5.59
#